data_AF-A0A0M8U4N9-F1
#
_entry.id   AF-A0A0M8U4N9-F1
#
_cell.length_a   1.000
_cell.length_b   1.000
_cell.length_c   1.000
_cell.angle_alpha   90.00
_cell.angle_beta   90.00
_cell.angle_gamma   90.00
#
_symmetry.space_group_name_H-M   'P 1'
#
loop_
_entity.id
_entity.type
_entity.pdbx_description
1 polymer ?
#
loop_
_entity_poly.entity_id
_entity_poly.type
_entity_poly.pdbx_seq_one_letter_code
_entity_poly.pdbx_strand_id
1 'polypeptide(L)'
;MGEDPRRGQVLTTKVGLQMPAGMSFDDWEKAGRQLSGIVDSSSWWLGDWLVYGKDHYTDRYQRGIRAAGLQYQTLRNYAWVSRRFDFSRRRGSLSFQHHAELASLPHDEQETWLDRAEQRRWTTKQLRGAIRAARESQDRVRVPAEPTRRLEVPGSRLQWWHRAAEQAGVDFERWVLVTLDSAAKQALAELGRLEDAADGPAELTAPTAPGGPLEIEGPKPPAERGGSEGPASGA
;
A
#
# COMPACT_ATOMS: atom_id res chain seq x y z
N MET A 1 -15.26 33.25 57.43
CA MET A 1 -14.81 31.92 56.95
C MET A 1 -14.74 32.01 55.43
N GLY A 2 -13.55 32.06 54.86
CA GLY A 2 -13.38 32.03 53.40
C GLY A 2 -13.34 30.58 52.94
N GLU A 3 -14.32 30.16 52.15
CA GLU A 3 -14.22 28.90 51.42
C GLU A 3 -13.10 29.03 50.38
N ASP A 4 -12.07 28.19 50.50
CA ASP A 4 -11.00 28.09 49.52
C ASP A 4 -11.57 27.50 48.22
N PRO A 5 -11.59 28.24 47.09
CA PRO A 5 -12.18 27.79 45.82
C PRO A 5 -11.50 26.55 45.23
N ARG A 6 -10.42 26.06 45.86
CA ARG A 6 -9.67 24.86 45.49
C ARG A 6 -10.26 23.55 46.03
N ARG A 7 -11.26 23.57 46.92
CA ARG A 7 -11.82 22.33 47.52
C ARG A 7 -12.61 21.43 46.57
N GLY A 8 -12.90 21.86 45.34
CA GLY A 8 -13.67 21.09 44.36
C GLY A 8 -12.96 20.81 43.03
N GLN A 9 -11.66 21.06 42.90
CA GLN A 9 -10.98 21.00 41.60
C GLN A 9 -10.17 19.70 41.44
N VAL A 10 -10.26 19.11 40.24
CA VAL A 10 -9.37 18.03 39.81
C VAL A 10 -7.94 18.56 39.69
N LEU A 11 -6.99 17.89 40.35
CA LEU A 11 -5.58 18.27 40.33
C LEU A 11 -4.77 17.30 39.46
N THR A 12 -4.20 17.82 38.37
CA THR A 12 -3.26 17.08 37.51
C THR A 12 -1.85 17.19 38.08
N THR A 13 -1.21 16.06 38.35
CA THR A 13 0.21 15.97 38.70
C THR A 13 1.00 15.31 37.58
N LYS A 14 2.33 15.28 37.67
CA LYS A 14 3.18 14.57 36.70
C LYS A 14 2.85 13.08 36.59
N VAL A 15 2.36 12.45 37.67
CA VAL A 15 2.22 10.99 37.77
C VAL A 15 0.78 10.52 37.93
N GLY A 16 -0.19 11.43 37.93
CA GLY A 16 -1.59 11.04 38.12
C GLY A 16 -2.54 12.21 38.34
N LEU A 17 -3.81 11.85 38.48
CA LEU A 17 -4.93 12.75 38.65
C LEU A 17 -5.53 12.55 40.05
N GLN A 18 -5.61 13.62 40.83
CA GLN A 18 -6.25 13.59 42.15
C GLN A 18 -7.67 14.13 42.03
N MET A 19 -8.65 13.28 42.39
CA MET A 19 -10.06 13.63 42.42
C MET A 19 -10.49 14.04 43.83
N PRO A 20 -11.21 15.17 44.01
CA PRO A 20 -11.80 15.54 45.28
C PRO A 20 -12.80 14.50 45.79
N ALA A 21 -12.85 14.31 47.11
CA ALA A 21 -13.89 13.50 47.74
C ALA A 21 -15.27 14.16 47.56
N GLY A 22 -16.28 13.38 47.20
CA GLY A 22 -17.65 13.89 46.99
C GLY A 22 -17.88 14.60 45.66
N MET A 23 -16.97 14.45 44.68
CA MET A 23 -17.14 14.96 43.32
C MET A 23 -18.45 14.46 42.69
N SER A 24 -19.20 15.39 42.08
CA SER A 24 -20.41 15.04 41.33
C SER A 24 -20.07 14.27 40.04
N PHE A 25 -21.04 13.51 39.52
CA PHE A 25 -20.87 12.84 38.23
C PHE A 25 -20.61 13.83 37.09
N ASP A 26 -21.32 14.95 37.07
CA ASP A 26 -21.20 15.97 36.02
C ASP A 26 -19.81 16.63 36.01
N ASP A 27 -19.24 16.88 37.19
CA ASP A 27 -17.88 17.42 37.32
C ASP A 27 -16.83 16.37 36.91
N TRP A 28 -17.04 15.11 37.28
CA TRP A 28 -16.18 14.01 36.87
C TRP A 28 -16.20 13.82 35.34
N GLU A 29 -17.38 13.87 34.73
CA GLU A 29 -17.56 13.75 33.29
C GLU A 29 -16.92 14.93 32.54
N LYS A 30 -17.10 16.16 33.06
CA LYS A 30 -16.46 17.36 32.52
C LYS A 30 -14.93 17.26 32.59
N ALA A 31 -14.38 16.80 33.71
CA ALA A 31 -12.94 16.58 33.84
C ALA A 31 -12.43 15.54 32.83
N GLY A 32 -13.18 14.44 32.64
CA GLY A 32 -12.88 13.44 31.62
C GLY A 32 -12.81 14.02 30.20
N ARG A 33 -13.80 14.86 29.82
CA ARG A 33 -13.80 15.55 28.52
C ARG A 33 -12.61 16.49 28.36
N GLN A 34 -12.26 17.25 29.40
CA GLN A 34 -11.11 18.16 29.36
C GLN A 34 -9.79 17.40 29.19
N LEU A 35 -9.61 16.31 29.94
CA LEU A 35 -8.41 15.45 29.82
C LEU A 35 -8.31 14.85 28.42
N SER A 36 -9.41 14.33 27.89
CA SER A 36 -9.43 13.81 26.52
C SER A 36 -9.08 14.89 25.50
N GLY A 37 -9.57 16.12 25.67
CA GLY A 37 -9.22 17.25 24.82
C GLY A 37 -7.74 17.63 24.89
N ILE A 38 -7.14 17.62 26.09
CA ILE A 38 -5.70 17.87 26.28
C ILE A 38 -4.85 16.79 25.59
N VAL A 39 -5.20 15.51 25.80
CA VAL A 39 -4.48 14.39 25.19
C VAL A 39 -4.53 14.49 23.67
N ASP A 40 -5.70 14.74 23.10
CA ASP A 40 -5.86 14.88 21.65
C ASP A 40 -5.09 16.10 21.11
N SER A 41 -5.23 17.25 21.77
CA SER A 41 -4.55 18.50 21.38
C SER A 41 -3.03 18.42 21.49
N SER A 42 -2.50 17.64 22.45
CA SER A 42 -1.06 17.49 22.66
C SER A 42 -0.33 16.95 21.43
N SER A 43 -1.01 16.12 20.64
CA SER A 43 -0.45 15.59 19.38
C SER A 43 -0.26 16.71 18.36
N TRP A 44 -1.21 17.65 18.26
CA TRP A 44 -1.07 18.84 17.42
C TRP A 44 0.05 19.75 17.92
N TRP A 45 0.11 20.04 19.22
CA TRP A 45 1.13 20.94 19.79
C TRP A 45 2.55 20.41 19.55
N LEU A 46 2.76 19.10 19.76
CA LEU A 46 4.05 18.45 19.50
C LEU A 46 4.38 18.45 18.01
N GLY A 47 3.40 18.22 17.15
CA GLY A 47 3.57 18.31 15.71
C GLY A 47 4.00 19.72 15.28
N ASP A 48 3.24 20.75 15.67
CA ASP A 48 3.53 22.15 15.35
C ASP A 48 4.89 22.59 15.87
N TRP A 49 5.23 22.21 17.11
CA TRP A 49 6.54 22.48 17.70
C TRP A 49 7.69 21.89 16.86
N LEU A 50 7.53 20.67 16.33
CA LEU A 50 8.53 20.06 15.45
C LEU A 50 8.59 20.72 14.08
N VAL A 51 7.44 21.08 13.50
CA VAL A 51 7.39 21.79 12.23
C VAL A 51 8.16 23.10 12.35
N TYR A 52 7.81 23.91 13.35
CA TYR A 52 8.50 25.15 13.65
C TYR A 52 10.00 24.93 13.88
N GLY A 53 10.36 23.95 14.71
CA GLY A 53 11.74 23.66 15.07
C GLY A 53 12.61 23.28 13.87
N LYS A 54 12.06 22.50 12.92
CA LYS A 54 12.78 22.11 11.70
C LYS A 54 13.10 23.33 10.83
N ASP A 55 12.17 24.27 10.75
CA ASP A 55 12.27 25.41 9.85
C ASP A 55 13.16 26.53 10.45
N HIS A 56 13.32 26.58 11.77
CA HIS A 56 14.06 27.64 12.47
C HIS A 56 15.41 27.22 13.07
N TYR A 57 15.65 25.92 13.29
CA TYR A 57 16.81 25.48 14.07
C TYR A 57 17.55 24.30 13.41
N THR A 58 18.39 24.55 12.40
CA THR A 58 19.17 23.50 11.70
C THR A 58 19.93 22.57 12.65
N ASP A 59 21.03 23.05 13.24
CA ASP A 59 21.97 22.20 14.01
C ASP A 59 21.44 21.86 15.42
N ARG A 60 20.43 22.59 15.89
CA ARG A 60 19.87 22.46 17.25
C ARG A 60 18.60 21.64 17.29
N TYR A 61 17.96 21.35 16.15
CA TYR A 61 16.72 20.58 16.07
C TYR A 61 16.85 19.20 16.74
N GLN A 62 17.90 18.46 16.41
CA GLN A 62 18.15 17.13 16.97
C GLN A 62 18.42 17.17 18.49
N ARG A 63 19.05 18.25 18.98
CA ARG A 63 19.23 18.48 20.42
C ARG A 63 17.90 18.77 21.11
N GLY A 64 17.03 19.58 20.49
CA GLY A 64 15.68 19.86 21.00
C GLY A 64 14.81 18.62 21.11
N ILE A 65 14.81 17.77 20.07
CA ILE A 65 14.08 16.48 20.09
C ILE A 65 14.56 15.58 21.23
N ARG A 66 15.88 15.42 21.39
CA ARG A 66 16.44 14.58 22.46
C ARG A 66 16.05 15.10 23.85
N ALA A 67 16.04 16.42 24.04
CA ALA A 67 15.64 17.04 25.30
C ALA A 67 14.15 16.83 25.64
N ALA A 68 13.28 16.70 24.63
CA ALA A 68 11.86 16.45 24.84
C ALA A 68 11.54 15.02 25.35
N GLY A 69 12.47 14.07 25.21
CA GLY A 69 12.35 12.73 25.80
C GLY A 69 11.27 11.84 25.18
N LEU A 70 10.71 12.20 24.02
CA LEU A 70 9.68 11.44 23.31
C LEU A 70 10.26 10.58 22.19
N GLN A 71 9.57 9.49 21.86
CA GLN A 71 9.98 8.58 20.78
C GLN A 71 9.98 9.30 19.42
N TYR A 72 11.11 9.23 18.71
CA TYR A 72 11.31 9.95 17.44
C TYR A 72 10.26 9.61 16.37
N GLN A 73 9.86 8.34 16.27
CA GLN A 73 8.88 7.90 15.27
C GLN A 73 7.51 8.55 15.48
N THR A 74 7.07 8.65 16.73
CA THR A 74 5.80 9.31 17.11
C THR A 74 5.83 10.80 16.76
N LEU A 75 6.92 11.47 17.13
CA LEU A 75 7.16 12.87 16.81
C LEU A 75 7.13 13.12 15.29
N ARG A 76 7.81 12.28 14.51
CA ARG A 76 7.80 12.38 13.05
C ARG A 76 6.40 12.24 12.46
N ASN A 77 5.58 11.32 12.99
CA ASN A 77 4.19 11.16 12.57
C ASN A 77 3.38 12.43 12.88
N TYR A 78 3.51 12.98 14.08
CA TYR A 78 2.79 14.20 14.47
C TYR A 78 3.15 15.40 13.60
N ALA A 79 4.45 15.59 13.32
CA ALA A 79 4.92 16.62 12.42
C ALA A 79 4.37 16.43 11.00
N TRP A 80 4.32 15.21 10.50
CA TRP A 80 3.79 14.91 9.16
C TRP A 80 2.30 15.26 9.03
N VAL A 81 1.47 14.84 9.99
CA VAL A 81 0.04 15.18 10.01
C VAL A 81 -0.15 16.70 10.13
N SER A 82 0.62 17.35 11.02
CA SER A 82 0.52 18.81 11.25
C SER A 82 0.88 19.63 10.01
N ARG A 83 1.81 19.15 9.18
CA ARG A 83 2.14 19.75 7.87
C ARG A 83 1.07 19.50 6.81
N ARG A 84 0.31 18.42 6.93
CA ARG A 84 -0.72 18.07 5.95
C ARG A 84 -2.01 18.85 6.19
N PHE A 85 -2.26 19.24 7.43
CA PHE A 85 -3.42 20.02 7.86
C PHE A 85 -2.97 21.31 8.53
N ASP A 86 -2.93 22.39 7.75
CA ASP A 86 -2.74 23.75 8.26
C ASP A 86 -3.78 24.07 9.34
N PHE A 87 -3.45 25.01 10.23
CA PHE A 87 -4.27 25.31 11.40
C PHE A 87 -5.74 25.60 11.07
N SER A 88 -6.02 26.26 9.94
CA SER A 88 -7.38 26.58 9.47
C SER A 88 -8.19 25.36 8.99
N ARG A 89 -7.52 24.26 8.61
CA ARG A 89 -8.16 23.03 8.11
C ARG A 89 -8.44 22.01 9.21
N ARG A 90 -7.95 22.24 10.43
CA ARG A 90 -8.14 21.34 11.57
C ARG A 90 -9.53 21.51 12.13
N ARG A 91 -10.29 20.42 12.19
CA ARG A 91 -11.68 20.44 12.68
C ARG A 91 -11.70 20.10 14.16
N GLY A 92 -12.04 21.07 15.02
CA GLY A 92 -12.08 20.86 16.47
C GLY A 92 -13.10 19.81 16.94
N SER A 93 -14.05 19.44 16.07
CA SER A 93 -15.01 18.35 16.28
C SER A 93 -14.41 16.95 16.03
N LEU A 94 -13.25 16.87 15.37
CA LEU A 94 -12.57 15.64 14.98
C LEU A 94 -11.21 15.52 15.67
N SER A 95 -10.92 14.33 16.18
CA SER A 95 -9.65 14.07 16.87
C SER A 95 -8.45 14.14 15.92
N PHE A 96 -7.24 14.31 16.48
CA PHE A 96 -5.98 14.20 15.74
C PHE A 96 -5.90 12.91 14.91
N GLN A 97 -6.39 11.80 15.47
CA GLN A 97 -6.37 10.51 14.78
C GLN A 97 -7.23 10.49 13.51
N HIS A 98 -8.36 11.19 13.46
CA HIS A 98 -9.14 11.31 12.22
C HIS A 98 -8.30 11.93 11.11
N HIS A 99 -7.57 12.99 11.44
CA HIS A 99 -6.68 13.66 10.50
C HIS A 99 -5.52 12.74 10.10
N ALA A 100 -4.95 11.97 11.04
CA ALA A 100 -3.89 11.02 10.78
C ALA A 100 -4.29 9.93 9.76
N GLU A 101 -5.53 9.39 9.83
CA GLU A 101 -6.02 8.41 8.84
C GLU A 101 -6.11 8.99 7.42
N LEU A 102 -6.34 10.30 7.31
CA LEU A 102 -6.56 11.00 6.04
C LEU A 102 -5.29 11.66 5.48
N ALA A 103 -4.24 11.78 6.29
CA ALA A 103 -3.05 12.54 5.93
C ALA A 103 -2.34 12.05 4.64
N SER A 104 -2.47 10.76 4.31
CA SER A 104 -1.90 10.18 3.08
C SER A 104 -2.75 10.39 1.83
N LEU A 105 -4.01 10.82 1.98
CA LEU A 105 -4.91 11.05 0.85
C LEU A 105 -4.60 12.36 0.12
N PRO A 106 -5.04 12.51 -1.15
CA PRO A 106 -5.07 13.79 -1.85
C PRO A 106 -5.90 14.85 -1.11
N HIS A 107 -5.61 16.12 -1.35
CA HIS A 107 -6.24 17.24 -0.63
C HIS A 107 -7.79 17.19 -0.71
N ASP A 108 -8.34 16.97 -1.90
CA ASP A 108 -9.78 17.02 -2.10
C ASP A 108 -10.51 15.83 -1.46
N GLU A 109 -9.85 14.67 -1.44
CA GLU A 109 -10.34 13.51 -0.69
C GLU A 109 -10.31 13.76 0.82
N GLN A 110 -9.27 14.42 1.33
CA GLN A 110 -9.20 14.79 2.76
C GLN A 110 -10.41 15.63 3.16
N GLU A 111 -10.69 16.71 2.44
CA GLU A 111 -11.84 17.59 2.75
C GLU A 111 -13.16 16.83 2.68
N THR A 112 -13.36 16.03 1.64
CA THR A 112 -14.56 15.20 1.48
C THR A 112 -14.76 14.25 2.66
N TRP A 113 -13.70 13.60 3.12
CA TRP A 113 -13.79 12.65 4.23
C TRP A 113 -13.93 13.33 5.58
N LEU A 114 -13.28 14.48 5.78
CA LEU A 114 -13.46 15.29 6.98
C LEU A 114 -14.92 15.78 7.09
N ASP A 115 -15.51 16.28 6.00
CA ASP A 115 -16.93 16.70 5.94
C ASP A 115 -17.86 15.58 6.35
N ARG A 116 -17.67 14.40 5.76
CA ARG A 116 -18.49 13.23 6.06
C ARG A 116 -18.33 12.79 7.51
N ALA A 117 -17.10 12.79 8.03
CA ALA A 117 -16.83 12.39 9.40
C ALA A 117 -17.50 13.34 10.41
N GLU A 118 -17.44 14.64 10.18
CA GLU A 118 -18.05 15.65 11.03
C GLU A 118 -19.58 15.60 10.98
N GLN A 119 -20.16 15.59 9.78
CA GLN A 119 -21.62 15.55 9.56
C GLN A 119 -22.25 14.30 10.18
N ARG A 120 -21.59 13.14 10.04
CA ARG A 120 -22.09 11.86 10.53
C ARG A 120 -21.58 11.52 11.93
N ARG A 121 -20.79 12.41 12.55
CA ARG A 121 -20.13 12.22 13.85
C ARG A 121 -19.45 10.86 13.95
N TRP A 122 -18.69 10.52 12.93
CA TRP A 122 -18.01 9.24 12.88
C TRP A 122 -16.90 9.16 13.92
N THR A 123 -16.75 7.97 14.48
CA THR A 123 -15.52 7.54 15.13
C THR A 123 -14.44 7.26 14.10
N THR A 124 -13.18 7.26 14.53
CA THR A 124 -12.04 6.95 13.65
C THR A 124 -12.17 5.55 13.03
N LYS A 125 -12.74 4.58 13.77
CA LYS A 125 -13.00 3.23 13.27
C LYS A 125 -14.02 3.23 12.12
N GLN A 126 -15.10 4.01 12.26
CA GLN A 126 -16.11 4.16 11.21
C GLN A 126 -15.53 4.86 9.98
N LEU A 127 -14.73 5.91 10.18
CA LEU A 127 -14.01 6.59 9.10
C LEU A 127 -13.12 5.61 8.32
N ARG A 128 -12.29 4.83 9.01
CA ARG A 128 -11.40 3.84 8.38
C ARG A 128 -12.19 2.79 7.60
N GLY A 129 -13.30 2.31 8.16
CA GLY A 129 -14.20 1.37 7.47
C GLY A 129 -14.80 1.97 6.19
N ALA A 130 -15.25 3.22 6.25
CA ALA A 130 -15.85 3.91 5.11
C ALA A 130 -14.83 4.17 3.98
N ILE A 131 -13.60 4.57 4.32
CA ILE A 131 -12.50 4.73 3.34
C ILE A 131 -12.21 3.42 2.64
N ARG A 132 -12.11 2.32 3.39
CA ARG A 132 -11.87 0.99 2.83
C ARG A 132 -12.98 0.57 1.87
N ALA A 133 -14.24 0.72 2.27
CA ALA A 133 -15.38 0.38 1.43
C ALA A 133 -15.42 1.21 0.12
N ALA A 134 -15.04 2.50 0.19
CA ALA A 134 -14.96 3.35 -0.99
C ALA A 134 -13.85 2.94 -1.97
N ARG A 135 -12.70 2.46 -1.47
CA ARG A 135 -11.64 1.92 -2.32
C ARG A 135 -12.05 0.62 -2.99
N GLU A 136 -12.68 -0.28 -2.22
CA GLU A 136 -13.19 -1.54 -2.76
C GLU A 136 -14.27 -1.32 -3.82
N SER A 137 -15.12 -0.30 -3.69
CA SER A 137 -16.10 0.03 -4.72
C SER A 137 -15.45 0.66 -5.95
N GLN A 138 -14.43 1.51 -5.79
CA GLN A 138 -13.66 2.05 -6.92
C GLN A 138 -12.93 0.95 -7.71
N ASP A 139 -12.30 -0.02 -7.03
CA ASP A 139 -11.62 -1.15 -7.67
C ASP A 139 -12.59 -2.08 -8.40
N ARG A 140 -13.83 -2.22 -7.93
CA ARG A 140 -14.88 -3.00 -8.63
C ARG A 140 -15.42 -2.29 -9.87
N VAL A 141 -15.48 -0.96 -9.85
CA VAL A 141 -15.98 -0.15 -10.98
C VAL A 141 -14.89 0.06 -12.03
N ARG A 142 -13.62 0.05 -11.63
CA ARG A 142 -12.49 -0.01 -12.57
C ARG A 142 -12.48 -1.41 -13.18
N VAL A 143 -12.93 -1.54 -14.43
CA VAL A 143 -12.83 -2.76 -15.23
C VAL A 143 -11.43 -3.37 -14.99
N PRO A 144 -11.29 -4.68 -14.70
CA PRO A 144 -9.98 -5.27 -14.51
C PRO A 144 -9.13 -4.92 -15.72
N ALA A 145 -8.10 -4.09 -15.53
CA ALA A 145 -7.12 -3.87 -16.58
C ALA A 145 -6.56 -5.24 -16.92
N GLU A 146 -6.57 -5.62 -18.20
CA GLU A 146 -5.97 -6.88 -18.63
C GLU A 146 -4.59 -7.00 -17.99
N PRO A 147 -4.26 -8.14 -17.37
CA PRO A 147 -3.03 -8.28 -16.61
C PRO A 147 -1.85 -7.99 -17.54
N THR A 148 -1.19 -6.84 -17.35
CA THR A 148 -0.01 -6.46 -18.12
C THR A 148 1.11 -7.45 -17.76
N ARG A 149 1.37 -8.43 -18.63
CA ARG A 149 2.45 -9.39 -18.44
C ARG A 149 3.75 -8.77 -18.91
N ARG A 150 4.75 -8.68 -18.02
CA ARG A 150 6.09 -8.20 -18.35
C ARG A 150 6.92 -9.33 -18.96
N LEU A 151 7.46 -9.09 -20.15
CA LEU A 151 8.45 -9.97 -20.78
C LEU A 151 9.85 -9.37 -20.55
N GLU A 152 10.72 -10.10 -19.87
CA GLU A 152 12.13 -9.71 -19.71
C GLU A 152 12.89 -10.03 -21.01
N VAL A 153 13.46 -9.00 -21.64
CA VAL A 153 14.21 -9.14 -22.90
C VAL A 153 15.69 -8.82 -22.64
N PRO A 154 16.63 -9.72 -23.02
CA PRO A 154 18.06 -9.44 -22.91
C PRO A 154 18.45 -8.14 -23.63
N GLY A 155 19.26 -7.29 -23.00
CA GLY A 155 19.63 -5.98 -23.54
C GLY A 155 20.28 -6.02 -24.93
N SER A 156 20.98 -7.12 -25.27
CA SER A 156 21.54 -7.34 -26.60
C SER A 156 20.48 -7.47 -27.70
N ARG A 157 19.31 -8.05 -27.40
CA ARG A 157 18.18 -8.13 -28.35
C ARG A 157 17.47 -6.79 -28.46
N LEU A 158 17.34 -6.08 -27.34
CA LEU A 158 16.68 -4.78 -27.28
C LEU A 158 17.43 -3.74 -28.12
N GLN A 159 18.77 -3.71 -28.06
CA GLN A 159 19.61 -2.87 -28.93
C GLN A 159 19.40 -3.16 -30.42
N TRP A 160 19.27 -4.44 -30.79
CA TRP A 160 19.09 -4.84 -32.18
C TRP A 160 17.70 -4.45 -32.72
N TRP A 161 16.65 -4.59 -31.90
CA TRP A 161 15.29 -4.15 -32.24
C TRP A 161 15.18 -2.63 -32.33
N HIS A 162 15.87 -1.89 -31.45
CA HIS A 162 15.91 -0.42 -31.51
C HIS A 162 16.49 0.07 -32.84
N ARG A 163 17.61 -0.54 -33.28
CA ARG A 163 18.23 -0.24 -34.57
C ARG A 163 17.32 -0.55 -35.76
N ALA A 164 16.53 -1.62 -35.68
CA ALA A 164 15.57 -1.97 -36.71
C ALA A 164 14.39 -0.98 -36.78
N ALA A 165 13.91 -0.50 -35.63
CA ALA A 165 12.87 0.53 -35.55
C ALA A 165 13.35 1.88 -36.10
N GLU A 166 14.57 2.30 -35.77
CA GLU A 166 15.21 3.50 -36.33
C GLU A 166 15.34 3.44 -37.85
N GLN A 167 15.79 2.29 -38.39
CA GLN A 167 15.92 2.10 -39.83
C GLN A 167 14.56 2.09 -40.55
N ALA A 168 13.51 1.64 -39.87
CA ALA A 168 12.13 1.70 -40.37
C ALA A 168 11.49 3.09 -40.20
N GLY A 169 12.12 4.00 -39.45
CA GLY A 169 11.59 5.34 -39.17
C GLY A 169 10.35 5.35 -38.28
N VAL A 170 10.14 4.31 -37.47
CA VAL A 170 8.98 4.16 -36.59
C VAL A 170 9.42 4.20 -35.13
N ASP A 171 8.59 4.76 -34.26
CA ASP A 171 8.78 4.66 -32.81
C ASP A 171 8.97 3.19 -32.38
N PHE A 172 9.90 2.97 -31.45
CA PHE A 172 10.32 1.62 -31.05
C PHE A 172 9.16 0.80 -30.48
N GLU A 173 8.32 1.38 -29.61
CA GLU A 173 7.20 0.67 -29.00
C GLU A 173 6.17 0.28 -30.05
N ARG A 174 5.85 1.22 -30.95
CA ARG A 174 4.95 0.96 -32.07
C ARG A 174 5.50 -0.10 -33.03
N TRP A 175 6.80 -0.05 -33.33
CA TRP A 175 7.46 -1.01 -34.21
C TRP A 175 7.41 -2.43 -33.63
N VAL A 176 7.66 -2.58 -32.32
CA VAL A 176 7.60 -3.88 -31.62
C VAL A 176 6.19 -4.47 -31.70
N LEU A 177 5.15 -3.68 -31.39
CA LEU A 177 3.77 -4.15 -31.43
C LEU A 177 3.35 -4.61 -32.83
N VAL A 178 3.59 -3.78 -33.85
CA VAL A 178 3.22 -4.11 -35.24
C VAL A 178 3.96 -5.34 -35.75
N THR A 179 5.24 -5.49 -35.40
CA THR A 179 6.06 -6.64 -35.82
C THR A 179 5.58 -7.93 -35.17
N LEU A 180 5.31 -7.92 -33.85
CA LEU A 180 4.79 -9.08 -33.13
C LEU A 180 3.39 -9.46 -33.63
N ASP A 181 2.49 -8.50 -33.84
CA ASP A 181 1.15 -8.75 -34.36
C ASP A 181 1.18 -9.35 -35.77
N SER A 182 2.08 -8.86 -36.63
CA SER A 182 2.22 -9.38 -37.99
C SER A 182 2.79 -10.80 -37.99
N ALA A 183 3.80 -11.07 -37.16
CA ALA A 183 4.35 -12.41 -36.99
C ALA A 183 3.32 -13.39 -36.42
N ALA A 184 2.53 -12.96 -35.43
CA ALA A 184 1.45 -13.77 -34.86
C ALA A 184 0.37 -14.09 -35.90
N LYS A 185 -0.06 -13.10 -36.69
CA LYS A 185 -1.03 -13.31 -37.78
C LYS A 185 -0.54 -14.29 -38.83
N GLN A 186 0.74 -14.19 -39.22
CA GLN A 186 1.36 -15.11 -40.18
C GLN A 186 1.43 -16.54 -39.62
N ALA A 187 1.86 -16.70 -38.37
CA ALA A 187 1.94 -18.01 -37.73
C ALA A 187 0.56 -18.67 -37.57
N LEU A 188 -0.47 -17.90 -37.19
CA LEU A 188 -1.84 -18.40 -37.07
C LEU A 188 -2.47 -18.73 -38.43
N ALA A 189 -2.19 -17.93 -39.46
CA ALA A 189 -2.65 -18.22 -40.83
C ALA A 189 -2.01 -19.49 -41.39
N GLU A 190 -0.73 -19.75 -41.07
CA GLU A 190 -0.04 -20.96 -41.47
C GLU A 190 -0.60 -22.20 -40.74
N LEU A 191 -0.88 -22.08 -39.45
CA LEU A 191 -1.54 -23.13 -38.67
C LEU A 191 -2.91 -23.51 -39.26
N GLY A 192 -3.75 -22.52 -39.59
CA GLY A 192 -5.05 -22.79 -40.22
C GLY A 192 -4.95 -23.49 -41.57
N ARG A 193 -3.95 -23.12 -42.41
CA ARG A 193 -3.72 -23.81 -43.69
C ARG A 193 -3.29 -25.26 -43.55
N LEU A 194 -2.54 -25.59 -42.50
CA LEU A 194 -2.11 -26.96 -42.23
C LEU A 194 -3.26 -27.83 -41.69
N GLU A 195 -4.18 -27.23 -40.94
CA GLU A 195 -5.41 -27.89 -40.49
C GLU A 195 -6.37 -28.12 -41.67
N ASP A 196 -6.55 -27.14 -42.56
CA ASP A 196 -7.38 -27.27 -43.77
C ASP A 196 -6.81 -28.30 -44.77
N ALA A 197 -5.49 -28.47 -44.84
CA ALA A 197 -4.84 -29.46 -45.70
C ALA A 197 -4.95 -30.90 -45.15
N ALA A 198 -5.15 -31.07 -43.84
CA ALA A 198 -5.33 -32.37 -43.20
C ALA A 198 -6.76 -32.92 -43.33
N ASP A 199 -7.74 -32.08 -43.68
CA ASP A 199 -9.17 -32.45 -43.82
C ASP A 199 -9.62 -32.61 -45.30
N GLY A 200 -8.68 -32.62 -46.26
CA GLY A 200 -8.94 -32.95 -47.68
C GLY A 200 -8.98 -34.46 -47.96
N PRO A 201 -9.73 -34.95 -48.97
CA PRO A 201 -10.12 -36.35 -49.05
C PRO A 201 -8.92 -37.27 -49.37
N ALA A 202 -8.71 -38.26 -48.50
CA ALA A 202 -7.74 -39.33 -48.69
C ALA A 202 -8.13 -40.21 -49.88
N GLU A 203 -7.38 -40.13 -50.99
CA GLU A 203 -7.47 -41.10 -52.08
C GLU A 203 -6.60 -42.32 -51.73
N LEU A 204 -7.29 -43.43 -51.44
CA LEU A 204 -6.74 -44.74 -51.11
C LEU A 204 -6.05 -45.37 -52.33
N THR A 205 -4.74 -45.56 -52.28
CA THR A 205 -4.08 -46.65 -53.01
C THR A 205 -3.00 -47.31 -52.15
N ALA A 206 -3.32 -48.49 -51.61
CA ALA A 206 -2.37 -49.54 -51.25
C ALA A 206 -2.12 -50.42 -52.51
N PRO A 207 -1.10 -51.30 -52.63
CA PRO A 207 -0.53 -52.09 -51.52
C PRO A 207 0.97 -52.51 -51.62
N THR A 208 1.39 -53.24 -50.58
CA THR A 208 2.32 -54.41 -50.60
C THR A 208 3.60 -54.26 -49.76
N ALA A 209 3.63 -54.97 -48.63
CA ALA A 209 4.84 -55.41 -47.90
C ALA A 209 5.35 -56.74 -48.52
N PRO A 210 6.58 -57.27 -48.27
CA PRO A 210 7.10 -57.57 -46.92
C PRO A 210 8.64 -57.52 -46.72
N GLY A 211 9.12 -57.63 -45.48
CA GLY A 211 10.41 -58.28 -45.20
C GLY A 211 11.29 -57.75 -44.03
N GLY A 212 11.15 -58.36 -42.85
CA GLY A 212 12.28 -58.85 -42.02
C GLY A 212 13.07 -57.88 -41.11
N PRO A 213 13.72 -58.38 -40.03
CA PRO A 213 13.81 -57.70 -38.72
C PRO A 213 15.26 -57.44 -38.22
N LEU A 214 15.40 -57.12 -36.91
CA LEU A 214 16.59 -57.08 -36.01
C LEU A 214 16.95 -55.66 -35.54
N GLU A 215 17.33 -55.32 -34.30
CA GLU A 215 17.42 -55.99 -32.99
C GLU A 215 17.67 -54.88 -31.93
N ILE A 216 16.92 -54.93 -30.82
CA ILE A 216 17.33 -54.87 -29.40
C ILE A 216 18.55 -53.97 -28.99
N GLU A 217 18.33 -53.04 -28.05
CA GLU A 217 19.03 -52.99 -26.75
C GLU A 217 18.45 -51.92 -25.79
N GLY A 218 17.97 -52.37 -24.62
CA GLY A 218 18.09 -51.61 -23.37
C GLY A 218 19.34 -52.11 -22.61
N PRO A 219 19.57 -51.83 -21.30
CA PRO A 219 18.71 -51.14 -20.34
C PRO A 219 19.43 -50.22 -19.30
N LYS A 220 18.61 -49.59 -18.43
CA LYS A 220 18.72 -49.56 -16.93
C LYS A 220 19.01 -48.21 -16.20
N PRO A 221 18.23 -47.87 -15.14
CA PRO A 221 18.51 -46.81 -14.13
C PRO A 221 19.37 -47.39 -12.97
N PRO A 222 19.52 -46.85 -11.73
CA PRO A 222 18.97 -45.65 -11.04
C PRO A 222 20.00 -44.86 -10.16
N ALA A 223 19.55 -43.85 -9.39
CA ALA A 223 19.69 -43.81 -7.92
C ALA A 223 19.26 -42.47 -7.30
N GLU A 224 18.25 -42.51 -6.43
CA GLU A 224 18.04 -41.56 -5.35
C GLU A 224 19.00 -41.85 -4.17
N ARG A 225 19.54 -40.80 -3.55
CA ARG A 225 19.87 -40.66 -2.11
C ARG A 225 19.78 -39.16 -1.85
N GLY A 226 19.03 -38.60 -0.90
CA GLY A 226 18.73 -39.03 0.46
C GLY A 226 19.02 -37.80 1.32
N GLY A 227 17.98 -37.05 1.69
CA GLY A 227 18.11 -35.83 2.48
C GLY A 227 17.11 -35.87 3.63
N SER A 228 17.55 -36.31 4.80
CA SER A 228 16.78 -36.18 6.04
C SER A 228 17.71 -36.01 7.24
N GLU A 229 17.32 -35.03 8.06
CA GLU A 229 17.56 -34.88 9.50
C GLU A 229 18.88 -34.28 10.01
N GLY A 230 18.72 -33.11 10.63
CA GLY A 230 19.47 -32.73 11.80
C GLY A 230 18.68 -31.73 12.64
N PRO A 231 18.31 -32.06 13.89
CA PRO A 231 18.07 -31.07 14.93
C PRO A 231 19.22 -31.11 15.94
N ALA A 232 19.72 -29.93 16.34
CA ALA A 232 20.53 -29.79 17.53
C ALA A 232 20.12 -28.50 18.26
N SER A 233 19.20 -28.67 19.21
CA SER A 233 19.00 -27.75 20.31
C SER A 233 19.98 -28.12 21.41
N GLY A 234 20.72 -27.16 21.94
CA GLY A 234 21.63 -27.38 23.06
C GLY A 234 22.08 -26.09 23.73
N ALA A 235 21.71 -25.99 25.02
CA ALA A 235 22.23 -25.14 26.11
C ALA A 235 21.94 -23.62 26.07
#